data_AF-A0A5C4J5V2-F1
#
_entry.id   AF-A0A5C4J5V2-F1
#
_cell.length_a   1.000
_cell.length_b   1.000
_cell.length_c   1.000
_cell.angle_alpha   90.00
_cell.angle_beta   90.00
_cell.angle_gamma   90.00
#
_symmetry.space_group_name_H-M   'P 1'
#
loop_
_entity.id
_entity.type
_entity.pdbx_description
1 polymer ?
#
loop_
_entity_poly.entity_id
_entity_poly.type
_entity_poly.pdbx_seq_one_letter_code
_entity_poly.pdbx_strand_id
1 'polypeptide(L)'
;MATVRGFLHPKTATGRSSLIPSPPWHYSGDLLTVEYRTDPARVAELLPEPLSPAADDPGAVAIIWADWQSCSESGEELLDPVRAQYKECFVVVRCSFEGRTYSRCVYIWVDKDFAIARGLHQGYPKKLGSIHQTRPHPY
;
A
#
# COMPACT_ATOMS: atom_id res chain seq x y z
N MET A 1 4.93 -33.69 -17.23
CA MET A 1 4.48 -32.27 -17.18
C MET A 1 5.54 -31.45 -16.47
N ALA A 2 5.80 -30.22 -16.90
CA ALA A 2 6.75 -29.35 -16.20
C ALA A 2 6.12 -28.80 -14.91
N THR A 3 6.82 -28.92 -13.79
CA THR A 3 6.41 -28.29 -12.52
C THR A 3 6.60 -26.78 -12.61
N VAL A 4 5.59 -26.00 -12.23
CA VAL A 4 5.65 -24.52 -12.24
C VAL A 4 5.66 -23.97 -10.81
N ARG A 5 6.39 -22.86 -10.60
CA ARG A 5 6.54 -22.18 -9.31
C ARG A 5 6.48 -20.65 -9.46
N GLY A 6 6.44 -19.94 -8.34
CA GLY A 6 6.26 -18.49 -8.24
C GLY A 6 5.20 -18.14 -7.20
N PHE A 7 5.31 -16.95 -6.59
CA PHE A 7 4.40 -16.51 -5.54
C PHE A 7 3.04 -16.13 -6.13
N LEU A 8 3.03 -15.17 -7.06
CA LEU A 8 1.86 -14.78 -7.84
C LEU A 8 2.01 -15.23 -9.31
N HIS A 9 0.96 -15.02 -10.10
CA HIS A 9 0.95 -15.30 -11.53
C HIS A 9 1.91 -14.39 -12.34
N PRO A 10 2.37 -14.86 -13.52
CA PRO A 10 2.35 -16.25 -13.98
C PRO A 10 3.40 -17.12 -13.27
N LYS A 11 3.04 -18.39 -13.02
CA LYS A 11 3.98 -19.40 -12.50
C LYS A 11 4.69 -20.08 -13.66
N THR A 12 6.01 -20.22 -13.58
CA THR A 12 6.86 -20.82 -14.63
C THR A 12 7.86 -21.80 -14.01
N ALA A 13 8.58 -22.56 -14.84
CA ALA A 13 9.55 -23.55 -14.35
C ALA A 13 10.63 -22.93 -13.44
N THR A 14 11.07 -21.69 -13.72
CA THR A 14 12.05 -20.99 -12.90
C THR A 14 11.41 -20.17 -11.78
N GLY A 15 10.16 -19.73 -11.95
CA GLY A 15 9.45 -18.81 -11.05
C GLY A 15 9.81 -17.33 -11.23
N ARG A 16 10.77 -17.01 -12.12
CA ARG A 16 11.26 -15.64 -12.35
C ARG A 16 10.26 -14.72 -13.04
N SER A 17 9.21 -15.30 -13.63
CA SER A 17 8.14 -14.54 -14.31
C SER A 17 7.02 -14.11 -13.36
N SER A 18 7.06 -14.52 -12.09
CA SER A 18 6.08 -14.09 -11.10
C SER A 18 6.15 -12.57 -10.94
N LEU A 19 5.01 -11.89 -10.97
CA LEU A 19 4.96 -10.42 -10.88
C LEU A 19 5.56 -9.88 -9.57
N ILE A 20 5.45 -10.65 -8.48
CA ILE A 20 5.95 -10.28 -7.15
C ILE A 20 6.70 -11.47 -6.53
N PRO A 21 7.80 -11.24 -5.81
CA PRO A 21 8.51 -12.28 -5.07
C PRO A 21 7.73 -12.70 -3.82
N SER A 22 8.11 -13.83 -3.22
CA SER A 22 7.59 -14.20 -1.88
C SER A 22 8.00 -13.17 -0.82
N PRO A 23 7.18 -12.95 0.22
CA PRO A 23 7.55 -12.13 1.37
C PRO A 23 8.68 -12.80 2.20
N PRO A 24 9.37 -12.05 3.08
CA PRO A 24 9.12 -10.66 3.45
C PRO A 24 9.50 -9.66 2.35
N TRP A 25 8.86 -8.49 2.42
CA TRP A 25 9.16 -7.35 1.56
C TRP A 25 9.59 -6.17 2.43
N HIS A 26 10.72 -5.56 2.07
CA HIS A 26 11.30 -4.42 2.75
C HIS A 26 10.92 -3.14 2.02
N TYR A 27 10.60 -2.08 2.76
CA TYR A 27 10.14 -0.80 2.22
C TYR A 27 10.92 0.36 2.83
N SER A 28 11.35 1.30 2.00
CA SER A 28 11.93 2.58 2.38
C SER A 28 11.30 3.68 1.54
N GLY A 29 10.94 4.82 2.13
CA GLY A 29 10.29 5.88 1.36
C GLY A 29 10.22 7.22 2.08
N ASP A 30 10.02 8.25 1.27
CA ASP A 30 9.77 9.62 1.70
C ASP A 30 8.26 9.90 1.68
N LEU A 31 7.72 10.34 2.80
CA LEU A 31 6.27 10.52 2.98
C LEU A 31 5.92 12.01 3.21
N LEU A 32 4.86 12.46 2.54
CA LEU A 32 4.14 13.70 2.84
C LEU A 32 2.75 13.35 3.35
N THR A 33 2.44 13.75 4.59
CA THR A 33 1.15 13.45 5.24
C THR A 33 0.38 14.73 5.54
N VAL A 34 -0.90 14.74 5.19
CA VAL A 34 -1.86 15.78 5.56
C VAL A 34 -2.98 15.16 6.37
N GLU A 35 -3.20 15.67 7.58
CA GLU A 35 -4.33 15.28 8.43
C GLU A 35 -5.46 16.30 8.32
N TYR A 36 -6.69 15.82 8.19
CA TYR A 36 -7.89 16.67 8.19
C TYR A 36 -9.05 15.96 8.89
N ARG A 37 -10.10 16.73 9.20
CA ARG A 37 -11.31 16.25 9.86
C ARG A 37 -12.48 16.39 8.89
N THR A 38 -13.33 15.36 8.86
CA THR A 38 -14.54 15.31 8.03
C THR A 38 -15.74 14.85 8.86
N ASP A 39 -16.92 14.79 8.24
CA ASP A 39 -18.13 14.23 8.84
C ASP A 39 -17.90 12.76 9.28
N PRO A 40 -18.00 12.45 10.59
CA PRO A 40 -17.86 11.09 11.10
C PRO A 40 -18.78 10.06 10.44
N ALA A 41 -19.97 10.47 9.97
CA ALA A 41 -20.87 9.57 9.28
C ALA A 41 -20.29 9.10 7.93
N ARG A 42 -19.54 9.96 7.22
CA ARG A 42 -18.86 9.59 5.97
C ARG A 42 -17.70 8.64 6.20
N VAL A 43 -17.01 8.76 7.33
CA VAL A 43 -15.99 7.77 7.73
C VAL A 43 -16.64 6.44 8.04
N ALA A 44 -17.74 6.43 8.82
CA ALA A 44 -18.46 5.22 9.19
C ALA A 44 -18.95 4.40 7.98
N GLU A 45 -19.43 5.05 6.92
CA GLU A 45 -19.85 4.40 5.66
C GLU A 45 -18.73 3.58 4.97
N LEU A 46 -17.46 3.86 5.27
CA LEU A 46 -16.30 3.18 4.68
C LEU A 46 -15.78 2.01 5.53
N LEU A 47 -16.38 1.76 6.69
CA LEU A 47 -15.98 0.72 7.63
C LEU A 47 -16.86 -0.53 7.43
N PRO A 48 -16.31 -1.63 6.87
CA PRO A 48 -17.04 -2.90 6.82
C PRO A 48 -17.11 -3.52 8.22
N GLU A 49 -18.11 -4.36 8.46
CA GLU A 49 -18.12 -5.23 9.64
C GLU A 49 -16.82 -6.06 9.70
N PRO A 50 -16.24 -6.28 10.90
CA PRO A 50 -16.70 -5.87 12.23
C PRO A 50 -16.11 -4.51 12.72
N LEU A 51 -15.63 -3.66 11.82
CA LEU A 51 -15.05 -2.37 12.19
C LEU A 51 -16.13 -1.35 12.54
N SER A 52 -15.85 -0.51 13.53
CA SER A 52 -16.71 0.63 13.91
C SER A 52 -15.89 1.93 13.95
N PRO A 53 -16.54 3.11 13.95
CA PRO A 53 -15.83 4.36 14.14
C PRO A 53 -15.00 4.35 15.44
N ALA A 54 -13.83 4.99 15.41
CA ALA A 54 -13.03 5.15 16.62
C ALA A 54 -13.79 6.00 17.65
N ALA A 55 -13.62 5.72 18.95
CA ALA A 55 -14.26 6.50 20.02
C ALA A 55 -13.75 7.95 20.03
N ASP A 56 -12.45 8.14 19.81
CA ASP A 56 -11.79 9.43 19.80
C ASP A 56 -11.53 9.92 18.37
N ASP A 57 -11.96 11.15 18.07
CA ASP A 57 -11.78 11.81 16.76
C ASP A 57 -12.26 10.94 15.57
N PRO A 58 -13.55 10.50 15.54
CA PRO A 58 -14.08 9.58 14.53
C PRO A 58 -14.12 10.17 13.10
N GLY A 59 -13.95 11.49 12.97
CA GLY A 59 -13.84 12.20 11.71
C GLY A 59 -12.39 12.33 11.20
N ALA A 60 -11.40 11.78 11.92
CA ALA A 60 -10.00 11.90 11.56
C ALA A 60 -9.65 11.13 10.30
N VAL A 61 -9.01 11.83 9.37
CA VAL A 61 -8.50 11.27 8.12
C VAL A 61 -7.06 11.75 7.91
N ALA A 62 -6.21 10.87 7.41
CA ALA A 62 -4.91 11.25 6.87
C ALA A 62 -4.84 10.86 5.39
N ILE A 63 -4.31 11.78 4.57
CA ILE A 63 -3.93 11.52 3.18
C ILE A 63 -2.40 11.54 3.14
N ILE A 64 -1.82 10.49 2.59
CA ILE A 64 -0.38 10.26 2.56
C ILE A 64 0.05 10.09 1.11
N TRP A 65 1.05 10.84 0.69
CA TRP A 65 1.84 10.61 -0.51
C TRP A 65 3.16 9.97 -0.11
N ALA A 66 3.61 8.99 -0.87
CA ALA A 66 4.85 8.28 -0.61
C ALA A 66 5.59 7.97 -1.91
N ASP A 67 6.89 8.28 -1.93
CA ASP A 67 7.81 7.74 -2.92
C ASP A 67 8.51 6.53 -2.29
N TRP A 68 8.15 5.33 -2.73
CA TRP A 68 8.65 4.08 -2.19
C TRP A 68 9.78 3.50 -3.04
N GLN A 69 10.74 2.89 -2.36
CA GLN A 69 11.61 1.83 -2.88
C GLN A 69 11.40 0.56 -2.06
N SER A 70 11.28 -0.58 -2.72
CA SER A 70 10.99 -1.87 -2.08
C SER A 70 11.77 -3.02 -2.70
N CYS A 71 12.06 -4.04 -1.91
CA CYS A 71 12.73 -5.26 -2.36
C CYS A 71 12.26 -6.49 -1.57
N SER A 72 12.56 -7.67 -2.11
CA SER A 72 12.48 -8.93 -1.37
C SER A 72 13.67 -9.08 -0.40
N GLU A 73 13.66 -10.15 0.37
CA GLU A 73 14.81 -10.56 1.21
C GLU A 73 16.14 -10.62 0.45
N SER A 74 16.12 -10.95 -0.85
CA SER A 74 17.34 -11.03 -1.67
C SER A 74 17.96 -9.67 -1.99
N GLY A 75 17.18 -8.59 -1.96
CA GLY A 75 17.61 -7.26 -2.38
C GLY A 75 17.85 -7.08 -3.88
N GLU A 76 17.70 -8.11 -4.72
CA GLU A 76 18.01 -8.04 -6.16
C GLU A 76 17.22 -6.94 -6.89
N GLU A 77 16.00 -6.63 -6.44
CA GLU A 77 15.19 -5.57 -7.04
C GLU A 77 15.85 -4.19 -6.93
N LEU A 78 16.69 -3.95 -5.91
CA LEU A 78 17.35 -2.65 -5.71
C LEU A 78 18.35 -2.30 -6.83
N LEU A 79 18.77 -3.30 -7.61
CA LEU A 79 19.63 -3.10 -8.77
C LEU A 79 18.87 -2.60 -10.00
N ASP A 80 17.53 -2.65 -9.98
CA ASP A 80 16.66 -2.19 -11.07
C ASP A 80 15.54 -1.29 -10.50
N PRO A 81 15.68 0.04 -10.56
CA PRO A 81 14.70 0.96 -10.00
C PRO A 81 13.32 0.83 -10.64
N VAL A 82 13.21 0.31 -11.88
CA VAL A 82 11.91 0.09 -12.54
C VAL A 82 11.09 -0.97 -11.80
N ARG A 83 11.76 -1.93 -11.14
CA ARG A 83 11.17 -3.04 -10.38
C ARG A 83 11.07 -2.76 -8.88
N ALA A 84 11.89 -1.86 -8.36
CA ALA A 84 11.92 -1.53 -6.93
C ALA A 84 11.13 -0.28 -6.55
N GLN A 85 11.00 0.71 -7.44
CA GLN A 85 10.43 2.01 -7.10
C GLN A 85 9.00 2.17 -7.61
N TYR A 86 8.15 2.75 -6.76
CA TYR A 86 6.79 3.12 -7.10
C TYR A 86 6.33 4.31 -6.25
N LYS A 87 5.36 5.06 -6.74
CA LYS A 87 4.70 6.15 -6.02
C LYS A 87 3.35 5.68 -5.51
N GLU A 88 2.94 6.20 -4.37
CA GLU A 88 1.69 5.82 -3.72
C GLU A 88 1.00 7.05 -3.13
N CYS A 89 -0.32 7.09 -3.24
CA CYS A 89 -1.16 8.03 -2.50
C CYS A 89 -2.30 7.25 -1.87
N PHE A 90 -2.50 7.40 -0.56
CA PHE A 90 -3.49 6.63 0.18
C PHE A 90 -4.17 7.45 1.27
N VAL A 91 -5.41 7.07 1.53
CA VAL A 91 -6.30 7.71 2.51
C VAL A 91 -6.59 6.71 3.60
N VAL A 92 -6.31 7.09 4.83
CA VAL A 92 -6.60 6.27 6.01
C VAL A 92 -7.55 6.98 6.96
N VAL A 93 -8.40 6.20 7.61
CA VAL A 93 -9.31 6.65 8.66
C VAL A 93 -9.06 5.87 9.94
N ARG A 94 -9.42 6.45 11.09
CA ARG A 94 -9.41 5.71 12.36
C ARG A 94 -10.64 4.81 12.46
N CYS A 95 -10.43 3.60 12.98
CA CYS A 95 -11.52 2.68 13.32
C CYS A 95 -11.23 1.96 14.62
N SER A 96 -12.26 1.34 15.20
CA SER A 96 -12.16 0.42 16.33
C SER A 96 -12.41 -1.01 15.85
N PHE A 97 -11.62 -1.95 16.36
CA PHE A 97 -11.83 -3.38 16.24
C PHE A 97 -11.56 -4.02 17.60
N GLU A 98 -12.55 -4.73 18.15
CA GLU A 98 -12.46 -5.37 19.48
C GLU A 98 -11.97 -4.41 20.58
N GLY A 99 -12.45 -3.16 20.56
CA GLY A 99 -12.10 -2.12 21.53
C GLY A 99 -10.71 -1.51 21.36
N ARG A 100 -10.00 -1.83 20.27
CA ARG A 100 -8.67 -1.27 19.94
C ARG A 100 -8.75 -0.37 18.73
N THR A 101 -8.05 0.77 18.81
CA THR A 101 -7.95 1.72 17.69
C THR A 101 -6.96 1.25 16.64
N TYR A 102 -7.39 1.22 15.39
CA TYR A 102 -6.60 0.92 14.21
C TYR A 102 -6.71 2.02 13.15
N SER A 103 -5.87 1.93 12.13
CA SER A 103 -5.96 2.73 10.91
C SER A 103 -6.40 1.84 9.75
N ARG A 104 -7.44 2.25 9.04
CA ARG A 104 -7.97 1.52 7.89
C ARG A 104 -7.72 2.33 6.62
N CYS A 105 -7.02 1.74 5.65
CA CYS A 105 -6.81 2.34 4.33
C CYS A 105 -8.08 2.22 3.47
N VAL A 106 -8.79 3.32 3.26
CA VAL A 106 -10.08 3.37 2.55
C VAL A 106 -9.93 3.55 1.05
N TYR A 107 -8.92 4.29 0.61
CA TYR A 107 -8.59 4.47 -0.80
C TYR A 107 -7.08 4.51 -0.99
N ILE A 108 -6.59 3.98 -2.11
CA ILE A 108 -5.16 3.93 -2.39
C ILE A 108 -4.89 3.78 -3.88
N TRP A 109 -3.93 4.55 -4.38
CA TRP A 109 -3.47 4.54 -5.75
C TRP A 109 -1.96 4.39 -5.79
N VAL A 110 -1.47 3.64 -6.79
CA VAL A 110 -0.05 3.47 -7.08
C VAL A 110 0.21 3.60 -8.57
N ASP A 111 1.46 3.81 -8.97
CA ASP A 111 1.86 3.95 -10.38
C ASP A 111 2.53 2.69 -10.97
N LYS A 112 2.66 1.60 -10.19
CA LYS A 112 3.25 0.32 -10.63
C LYS A 112 2.35 -0.88 -10.36
N ASP A 113 2.31 -1.79 -11.32
CA ASP A 113 1.54 -3.03 -11.31
C ASP A 113 1.95 -4.00 -10.19
N PHE A 114 3.26 -4.19 -9.96
CA PHE A 114 3.74 -5.03 -8.86
C PHE A 114 3.25 -4.51 -7.51
N ALA A 115 3.12 -3.19 -7.35
CA ALA A 115 2.65 -2.58 -6.12
C ALA A 115 1.15 -2.81 -5.94
N ILE A 116 0.36 -2.75 -7.03
CA ILE A 116 -1.07 -3.14 -7.03
C ILE A 116 -1.20 -4.60 -6.58
N ALA A 117 -0.46 -5.50 -7.23
CA ALA A 117 -0.52 -6.93 -6.97
C ALA A 117 -0.18 -7.29 -5.51
N ARG A 118 0.91 -6.72 -4.96
CA ARG A 118 1.24 -6.86 -3.54
C ARG A 118 0.16 -6.27 -2.64
N GLY A 119 -0.41 -5.13 -3.02
CA GLY A 119 -1.46 -4.46 -2.26
C GLY A 119 -2.71 -5.33 -2.15
N LEU A 120 -3.21 -5.84 -3.27
CA LEU A 120 -4.38 -6.71 -3.30
C LEU A 120 -4.15 -8.00 -2.49
N HIS A 121 -2.96 -8.58 -2.55
CA HIS A 121 -2.60 -9.73 -1.71
C HIS A 121 -2.68 -9.41 -0.20
N GLN A 122 -2.28 -8.20 0.20
CA GLN A 122 -2.33 -7.71 1.58
C GLN A 122 -3.71 -7.17 2.00
N GLY A 123 -4.68 -7.09 1.08
CA GLY A 123 -6.00 -6.51 1.34
C GLY A 123 -6.09 -4.98 1.13
N TYR A 124 -5.05 -4.32 0.63
CA TYR A 124 -5.12 -2.92 0.22
C TYR A 124 -5.91 -2.77 -1.09
N PRO A 125 -6.92 -1.87 -1.17
CA PRO A 125 -7.77 -1.70 -2.36
C PRO A 125 -7.09 -0.83 -3.44
N LYS A 126 -5.87 -1.22 -3.85
CA LYS A 126 -5.01 -0.43 -4.75
C LYS A 126 -5.57 -0.35 -6.16
N LYS A 127 -5.53 0.86 -6.73
CA LYS A 127 -5.78 1.14 -8.15
C LYS A 127 -4.55 1.77 -8.80
N LEU A 128 -4.50 1.75 -10.13
CA LEU A 128 -3.50 2.51 -10.88
C LEU A 128 -3.83 4.01 -10.84
N GLY A 129 -2.82 4.87 -10.70
CA GLY A 129 -2.97 6.31 -10.72
C GLY A 129 -1.69 7.04 -11.11
N SER A 130 -1.79 8.36 -11.26
CA SER A 130 -0.64 9.27 -11.41
C SER A 130 -0.46 10.03 -10.11
N ILE A 131 0.72 9.89 -9.49
CA ILE A 131 1.03 10.43 -8.17
C ILE A 131 2.33 11.22 -8.27
N HIS A 132 2.36 12.40 -7.67
CA HIS A 132 3.51 13.30 -7.69
C HIS A 132 3.67 13.92 -6.29
N GLN A 133 4.90 14.02 -5.80
CA GLN A 133 5.22 14.77 -4.59
C GLN A 133 6.50 15.60 -4.81
N THR A 134 6.54 16.77 -4.20
CA THR A 134 7.77 17.58 -4.15
C THR A 134 8.81 16.84 -3.33
N ARG A 135 10.06 16.82 -3.79
CA ARG A 135 11.19 16.22 -3.07
C ARG A 135 12.06 17.29 -2.44
N PRO A 136 12.49 17.14 -1.17
CA PRO A 136 13.53 17.99 -0.63
C PRO A 136 14.81 17.73 -1.41
N HIS A 137 15.36 18.78 -2.02
CA HIS A 137 16.68 18.75 -2.61
C HIS A 137 17.62 19.53 -1.67
N PRO A 138 18.82 19.02 -1.32
CA PRO A 138 19.75 19.72 -0.43
C PRO A 138 20.36 21.02 -0.99
N TYR A 139 19.83 21.60 -2.07
CA TYR A 139 20.26 22.86 -2.66
C TYR A 139 19.17 23.47 -3.54
#